data_AF-A0A2G8JXJ8-F1
#
_entry.id   AF-A0A2G8JXJ8-F1
#
_cell.length_a   1.000
_cell.length_b   1.000
_cell.length_c   1.000
_cell.angle_alpha   90.00
_cell.angle_beta   90.00
_cell.angle_gamma   90.00
#
_symmetry.space_group_name_H-M   'P 1'
#
loop_
_entity.id
_entity.type
_entity.pdbx_description
1 polymer ?
#
loop_
_entity_poly.entity_id
_entity_poly.type
_entity_poly.pdbx_seq_one_letter_code
_entity_poly.pdbx_strand_id
1 'polypeptide(L)'
;MGNARIFLNCENLHKLPWSKNKFFGYCVHNTFVPEVIFKASKEVLKTFFQNQGFMCQKFGSKEKCRPCAPGLFANGYGMCRECPRGGFFQDEIGSKKCKKCSNGNFVKEGSGLSALDCTTCPDGIIFVSSLFL
;
A
#
# COMPACT_ATOMS: atom_id res chain seq x y z
N MET A 1 -20.64 -18.96 6.47
CA MET A 1 -19.19 -19.22 6.38
C MET A 1 -18.69 -18.61 5.08
N GLY A 2 -17.87 -17.56 5.16
CA GLY A 2 -17.48 -16.77 3.98
C GLY A 2 -16.04 -17.04 3.55
N ASN A 3 -15.81 -17.06 2.25
CA ASN A 3 -14.48 -17.18 1.64
C ASN A 3 -13.97 -15.77 1.29
N ALA A 4 -12.92 -15.29 1.96
CA ALA A 4 -12.14 -14.12 1.54
C ALA A 4 -11.02 -14.55 0.59
N ARG A 5 -10.30 -13.65 -0.09
CA ARG A 5 -9.07 -13.99 -0.81
C ARG A 5 -8.14 -12.74 -0.82
N ILE A 6 -6.87 -12.84 -0.43
CA ILE A 6 -5.83 -11.78 -0.36
C ILE A 6 -4.68 -11.96 -1.29
N PHE A 7 -4.07 -10.88 -1.70
CA PHE A 7 -3.09 -10.89 -2.73
C PHE A 7 -1.74 -10.27 -2.23
N LEU A 8 -0.58 -10.94 -2.39
CA LEU A 8 0.79 -10.53 -1.96
C LEU A 8 1.83 -10.36 -3.12
N ASN A 9 2.60 -9.26 -3.13
CA ASN A 9 3.76 -9.05 -4.02
C ASN A 9 5.01 -9.78 -3.45
N CYS A 10 5.78 -10.46 -4.32
CA CYS A 10 6.89 -11.34 -3.92
C CYS A 10 8.28 -10.66 -3.94
N GLU A 11 8.39 -9.35 -4.21
CA GLU A 11 9.72 -8.72 -4.37
C GLU A 11 10.63 -8.80 -3.12
N ASN A 12 10.10 -9.00 -1.90
CA ASN A 12 10.91 -9.13 -0.66
C ASN A 12 10.33 -10.09 0.41
N LEU A 13 9.40 -11.01 0.07
CA LEU A 13 8.71 -11.82 1.08
C LEU A 13 9.51 -13.08 1.46
N HIS A 14 10.38 -12.98 2.47
CA HIS A 14 11.24 -14.10 2.91
C HIS A 14 10.53 -15.20 3.73
N LYS A 15 9.37 -14.94 4.36
CA LYS A 15 8.66 -15.93 5.19
C LYS A 15 7.17 -15.63 5.33
N LEU A 16 6.31 -16.62 5.07
CA LEU A 16 4.88 -16.55 5.41
C LEU A 16 4.70 -16.81 6.92
N PRO A 17 3.82 -16.08 7.62
CA PRO A 17 3.55 -16.33 9.03
C PRO A 17 2.96 -17.74 9.22
N TRP A 18 3.68 -18.57 9.96
CA TRP A 18 3.27 -19.93 10.29
C TRP A 18 1.98 -19.89 11.11
N SER A 19 0.95 -20.58 10.67
CA SER A 19 -0.26 -20.81 11.46
C SER A 19 -0.71 -22.27 11.31
N LYS A 20 -1.47 -22.76 12.29
CA LYS A 20 -1.89 -24.17 12.41
C LYS A 20 -2.87 -24.63 11.32
N ASN A 21 -3.35 -23.73 10.48
CA ASN A 21 -4.29 -24.04 9.40
C ASN A 21 -3.57 -24.43 8.10
N LYS A 22 -4.22 -25.20 7.21
CA LYS A 22 -3.66 -25.51 5.88
C LYS A 22 -3.62 -24.22 5.03
N PHE A 23 -2.42 -23.68 4.80
CA PHE A 23 -2.17 -22.57 3.91
C PHE A 23 -1.63 -23.07 2.58
N PHE A 24 -2.17 -22.57 1.47
CA PHE A 24 -1.60 -22.73 0.13
C PHE A 24 -1.35 -21.33 -0.42
N GLY A 25 -0.12 -21.03 -0.80
CA GLY A 25 0.29 -19.74 -1.36
C GLY A 25 1.10 -19.95 -2.64
N TYR A 26 0.92 -19.09 -3.63
CA TYR A 26 1.60 -19.13 -4.92
C TYR A 26 2.04 -17.72 -5.30
N CYS A 27 3.27 -17.54 -5.79
CA CYS A 27 3.74 -16.25 -6.31
C CYS A 27 3.22 -16.05 -7.74
N VAL A 28 2.75 -14.84 -8.04
CA VAL A 28 2.36 -14.42 -9.39
C VAL A 28 3.00 -13.06 -9.65
N HIS A 29 3.46 -12.82 -10.88
CA HIS A 29 4.20 -11.63 -11.31
C HIS A 29 3.51 -10.30 -10.92
N ASN A 30 4.31 -9.21 -10.92
CA ASN A 30 4.06 -7.81 -10.48
C ASN A 30 2.73 -7.13 -10.89
N THR A 31 1.86 -7.79 -11.65
CA THR A 31 0.55 -7.28 -12.08
C THR A 31 -0.62 -8.03 -11.48
N PHE A 32 -0.40 -9.17 -10.83
CA PHE A 32 -1.42 -9.90 -10.12
C PHE A 32 -0.95 -10.06 -8.69
N VAL A 33 -1.43 -9.14 -7.86
CA VAL A 33 -1.73 -9.46 -6.48
C VAL A 33 -2.35 -10.94 -6.51
N PRO A 34 -1.93 -11.97 -5.69
CA PRO A 34 -2.40 -13.43 -5.61
C PRO A 34 -3.40 -13.90 -4.48
N GLU A 35 -4.68 -14.28 -4.73
CA GLU A 35 -5.88 -14.25 -3.82
C GLU A 35 -5.96 -15.41 -2.74
N VAL A 36 -5.84 -15.13 -1.43
CA VAL A 36 -5.70 -16.00 -0.22
C VAL A 36 -6.85 -15.92 0.84
N ILE A 37 -7.45 -17.06 1.18
CA ILE A 37 -8.69 -17.13 1.98
C ILE A 37 -8.48 -17.25 3.48
N PHE A 38 -9.01 -16.29 4.25
CA PHE A 38 -9.01 -16.36 5.71
C PHE A 38 -10.37 -16.77 6.28
N LYS A 39 -10.34 -17.70 7.25
CA LYS A 39 -11.50 -18.07 8.07
C LYS A 39 -11.36 -17.42 9.45
N ALA A 40 -11.98 -16.25 9.63
CA ALA A 40 -12.10 -15.54 10.90
C ALA A 40 -13.33 -14.61 10.87
N SER A 41 -13.67 -13.97 12.00
CA SER A 41 -14.76 -12.99 12.04
C SER A 41 -14.45 -11.78 11.13
N LYS A 42 -15.49 -11.17 10.58
CA LYS A 42 -15.35 -10.05 9.62
C LYS A 42 -14.66 -8.85 10.27
N GLU A 43 -15.00 -8.60 11.53
CA GLU A 43 -14.50 -7.49 12.34
C GLU A 43 -13.01 -7.65 12.61
N VAL A 44 -12.56 -8.87 12.91
CA VAL A 44 -11.14 -9.19 13.13
C VAL A 44 -10.36 -9.08 11.83
N LEU A 45 -10.87 -9.64 10.72
CA LEU A 45 -10.21 -9.56 9.42
C LEU A 45 -10.12 -8.14 8.90
N LYS A 46 -11.20 -7.37 9.00
CA LYS A 46 -11.24 -5.97 8.59
C LYS A 46 -10.20 -5.15 9.36
N THR A 47 -10.23 -5.24 10.69
CA THR A 47 -9.28 -4.52 11.56
C THR A 47 -7.83 -4.94 11.28
N PHE A 48 -7.59 -6.24 11.12
CA PHE A 48 -6.26 -6.77 10.80
C PHE A 48 -5.73 -6.19 9.49
N PHE A 49 -6.50 -6.27 8.40
CA PHE A 49 -6.05 -5.80 7.09
C PHE A 49 -5.95 -4.29 6.98
N GLN A 50 -6.85 -3.53 7.61
CA GLN A 50 -6.73 -2.09 7.71
C GLN A 50 -5.43 -1.67 8.43
N ASN A 51 -5.06 -2.40 9.49
CA ASN A 51 -3.80 -2.20 10.20
C ASN A 51 -2.56 -2.66 9.41
N GLN A 52 -2.72 -3.42 8.33
CA GLN A 52 -1.65 -3.84 7.43
C GLN A 52 -1.62 -3.04 6.12
N GLY A 53 -2.34 -1.92 6.04
CA GLY A 53 -2.33 -1.03 4.88
C GLY A 53 -3.19 -1.49 3.70
N PHE A 54 -4.26 -2.22 3.99
CA PHE A 54 -5.25 -2.63 3.01
C PHE A 54 -6.52 -1.78 3.15
N MET A 55 -7.15 -1.52 2.02
CA MET A 55 -8.53 -1.04 2.01
C MET A 55 -9.49 -2.22 1.91
N CYS A 56 -10.51 -2.22 2.75
CA CYS A 56 -11.53 -3.27 2.77
C CYS A 56 -12.85 -2.69 2.27
N GLN A 57 -13.46 -3.37 1.30
CA GLN A 57 -14.76 -3.02 0.74
C GLN A 57 -15.73 -4.19 0.93
N LYS A 58 -16.94 -3.86 1.37
CA LYS A 58 -18.03 -4.82 1.52
C LYS A 58 -18.58 -5.19 0.14
N PHE A 59 -18.73 -6.49 -0.11
CA PHE A 59 -19.31 -7.03 -1.34
C PHE A 59 -20.41 -8.04 -0.97
N GLY A 60 -21.63 -7.55 -0.81
CA GLY A 60 -22.75 -8.32 -0.29
C GLY A 60 -22.47 -8.83 1.13
N SER A 61 -22.44 -10.17 1.30
CA SER A 61 -22.13 -10.83 2.58
C SER A 61 -20.64 -11.11 2.80
N LYS A 62 -19.77 -10.76 1.84
CA LYS A 62 -18.31 -10.95 1.90
C LYS A 62 -17.59 -9.60 2.09
N GLU A 63 -16.39 -9.66 2.64
CA GLU A 63 -15.47 -8.52 2.76
C GLU A 63 -14.28 -8.78 1.84
N LYS A 64 -13.91 -7.82 0.99
CA LYS A 64 -12.72 -7.92 0.13
C LYS A 64 -11.74 -6.83 0.53
N CYS A 65 -10.55 -7.23 0.96
CA CYS A 65 -9.47 -6.31 1.32
C CYS A 65 -8.38 -6.35 0.24
N ARG A 66 -8.01 -5.18 -0.30
CA ARG A 66 -6.93 -5.01 -1.28
C ARG A 66 -5.83 -4.12 -0.71
N PRO A 67 -4.55 -4.45 -0.91
CA PRO A 67 -3.46 -3.59 -0.46
C PRO A 67 -3.52 -2.27 -1.22
N CYS A 68 -3.01 -1.19 -0.61
CA CYS A 68 -2.72 0.01 -1.37
C CYS A 68 -1.62 -0.28 -2.40
N ALA A 69 -1.83 0.17 -3.64
CA ALA A 69 -0.83 0.02 -4.68
C ALA A 69 0.35 0.99 -4.48
N PRO A 70 1.49 0.80 -5.17
CA PRO A 70 2.54 1.81 -5.22
C PRO A 70 1.97 3.17 -5.63
N GLY A 71 2.57 4.24 -5.11
CA GLY A 71 2.07 5.61 -5.18
C GLY A 71 0.99 5.95 -4.15
N LEU A 72 0.46 4.96 -3.42
CA LEU A 72 -0.61 5.15 -2.44
C LEU A 72 -0.23 4.65 -1.04
N PHE A 73 -0.90 5.18 -0.02
CA PHE A 73 -0.81 4.73 1.37
C PHE A 73 -2.19 4.58 2.01
N ALA A 74 -2.33 3.68 2.98
CA ALA A 74 -3.55 3.53 3.75
C ALA A 74 -3.64 4.60 4.84
N ASN A 75 -4.71 5.39 4.84
CA ASN A 75 -4.92 6.47 5.81
C ASN A 75 -5.46 6.01 7.17
N GLY A 76 -5.43 4.71 7.48
CA GLY A 76 -5.99 4.13 8.71
C GLY A 76 -7.53 3.97 8.71
N TYR A 77 -8.25 4.65 7.83
CA TYR A 77 -9.71 4.53 7.68
C TYR A 77 -10.13 3.47 6.65
N GLY A 78 -9.18 2.61 6.23
CA GLY A 78 -9.40 1.64 5.18
C GLY A 78 -9.59 2.26 3.80
N MET A 79 -9.03 3.44 3.55
CA MET A 79 -8.93 4.04 2.22
C MET A 79 -7.46 4.19 1.84
N CYS A 80 -7.15 3.93 0.58
CA CYS A 80 -5.85 4.26 0.00
C CYS A 80 -5.91 5.68 -0.54
N ARG A 81 -4.92 6.49 -0.16
CA ARG A 81 -4.73 7.87 -0.57
C ARG A 81 -3.43 7.97 -1.33
N GLU A 82 -3.40 8.83 -2.34
CA GLU A 82 -2.21 9.14 -3.09
C GLU A 82 -1.13 9.75 -2.19
N CYS A 83 0.12 9.42 -2.47
CA CYS A 83 1.24 10.09 -1.85
C CYS A 83 1.23 11.58 -2.22
N PRO A 84 1.33 12.48 -1.23
CA PRO A 84 1.22 13.90 -1.50
C PRO A 84 2.37 14.37 -2.38
N ARG A 85 2.09 15.39 -3.20
CA ARG A 85 3.12 16.15 -3.91
C ARG A 85 4.11 16.77 -2.92
N GLY A 86 5.29 17.16 -3.41
CA GLY A 86 6.29 17.85 -2.59
C GLY A 86 7.33 16.92 -1.96
N GLY A 87 7.59 15.78 -2.61
CA GLY A 87 8.71 14.90 -2.27
C GLY A 87 8.33 13.66 -1.47
N PHE A 88 7.18 13.06 -1.80
CA PHE A 88 6.80 11.78 -1.25
C PHE A 88 6.53 10.77 -2.36
N PHE A 89 6.94 9.52 -2.13
CA PHE A 89 6.71 8.39 -3.02
C PHE A 89 6.38 7.14 -2.19
N GLN A 90 5.88 6.10 -2.84
CA GLN A 90 5.74 4.79 -2.23
C GLN A 90 5.88 3.71 -3.30
N ASP A 91 6.90 2.89 -3.16
CA ASP A 91 7.24 1.76 -4.03
C ASP A 91 6.69 0.43 -3.53
N GLU A 92 6.28 0.36 -2.26
CA GLU A 92 5.75 -0.85 -1.63
C GLU A 92 4.22 -0.91 -1.69
N ILE A 93 3.69 -2.13 -1.88
CA ILE A 93 2.27 -2.39 -1.70
C ILE A 93 1.90 -2.44 -0.22
N GLY A 94 0.66 -2.07 0.10
CA GLY A 94 0.12 -2.19 1.45
C GLY A 94 0.77 -1.25 2.46
N SER A 95 1.39 -0.16 2.01
CA SER A 95 2.03 0.77 2.92
C SER A 95 1.01 1.66 3.65
N LYS A 96 1.35 2.06 4.87
CA LYS A 96 0.56 2.97 5.72
C LYS A 96 1.06 4.42 5.69
N LYS A 97 2.21 4.66 5.06
CA LYS A 97 2.85 5.98 4.98
C LYS A 97 3.63 6.09 3.68
N CYS A 98 3.80 7.29 3.16
CA CYS A 98 4.70 7.52 2.03
C CYS A 98 6.14 7.68 2.51
N LYS A 99 7.09 7.19 1.72
CA LYS A 99 8.51 7.48 1.87
C LYS A 99 8.79 8.91 1.43
N LYS A 100 9.77 9.56 2.05
CA LYS A 100 10.20 10.92 1.67
C LYS A 100 11.35 10.79 0.67
N CYS A 101 11.34 11.63 -0.37
CA CYS A 101 12.47 11.83 -1.25
C CYS A 101 13.68 12.37 -0.47
N SER A 102 14.88 12.11 -0.99
CA SER A 102 16.11 12.75 -0.51
C SER A 102 15.99 14.28 -0.56
N ASN A 103 16.70 14.97 0.32
CA ASN A 103 16.69 16.44 0.35
C ASN A 103 17.11 17.01 -1.01
N GLY A 104 16.37 18.00 -1.49
CA GLY A 104 16.57 18.62 -2.81
C GLY A 104 15.79 17.96 -3.95
N ASN A 105 15.11 16.84 -3.70
CA ASN A 105 14.31 16.15 -4.71
C ASN A 105 12.81 16.18 -4.35
N PHE A 106 11.97 16.20 -5.39
CA PHE A 106 10.52 16.26 -5.23
C PHE A 106 9.79 15.43 -6.30
N VAL A 107 8.55 15.05 -5.98
CA VAL A 107 7.58 14.49 -6.94
C VAL A 107 6.57 15.58 -7.25
N LYS A 108 6.46 15.95 -8.54
CA LYS A 108 5.66 17.10 -9.00
C LYS A 108 4.15 16.86 -8.89
N GLU A 109 3.67 15.76 -9.46
CA GLU A 109 2.24 15.46 -9.61
C GLU A 109 1.68 14.62 -8.46
N GLY A 110 2.48 14.32 -7.43
CA GLY A 110 2.13 13.36 -6.38
C GLY A 110 2.19 11.90 -6.88
N SER A 111 1.72 10.96 -6.06
CA SER A 111 1.66 9.53 -6.40
C SER A 111 2.98 8.91 -6.87
N GLY A 112 4.13 9.39 -6.36
CA GLY A 112 5.44 8.87 -6.75
C GLY A 112 5.51 7.35 -6.55
N LEU A 113 5.87 6.62 -7.60
CA LEU A 113 5.89 5.15 -7.63
C LEU A 113 7.24 4.59 -7.18
N SER A 114 8.30 5.39 -7.26
CA SER A 114 9.64 4.99 -6.84
C SER A 114 10.50 6.19 -6.45
N ALA A 115 11.67 5.91 -5.87
CA ALA A 115 12.67 6.94 -5.61
C ALA A 115 13.18 7.63 -6.89
N LEU A 116 13.02 7.01 -8.07
CA LEU A 116 13.43 7.60 -9.35
C LEU A 116 12.48 8.73 -9.80
N ASP A 117 11.25 8.74 -9.29
CA ASP A 117 10.30 9.82 -9.55
C ASP A 117 10.63 11.09 -8.75
N CYS A 118 11.57 10.98 -7.80
CA CYS A 118 12.10 12.11 -7.05
C CYS A 118 13.10 12.90 -7.90
N THR A 119 12.61 13.87 -8.66
CA THR A 119 13.43 14.75 -9.50
C THR A 119 14.07 15.86 -8.69
N THR A 120 15.32 16.21 -9.01
CA THR A 120 15.99 17.38 -8.43
C THR A 120 15.29 18.67 -8.84
N CYS A 121 15.30 19.67 -7.95
CA CYS A 121 14.97 21.04 -8.35
C CYS A 121 15.94 21.49 -9.45
N PRO A 122 15.46 22.07 -10.56
CA PRO A 122 16.33 22.77 -11.50
C PRO A 122 17.10 23.87 -10.76
N ASP A 123 18.37 24.05 -11.11
CA ASP A 123 19.21 25.07 -10.48
C ASP A 123 18.53 26.45 -10.54
N GLY A 124 18.41 27.09 -9.38
CA GLY A 124 17.78 28.41 -9.22
C GLY A 124 16.32 28.42 -8.75
N ILE A 125 15.68 27.26 -8.54
CA ILE A 125 14.29 27.20 -8.04
C ILE A 125 14.24 26.49 -6.67
N ILE A 126 13.82 27.22 -5.62
CA ILE A 126 13.59 26.64 -4.29
C ILE A 126 12.12 26.22 -4.18
N PHE A 127 11.86 24.92 -4.04
CA PHE A 127 10.51 24.43 -3.72
C PHE A 127 10.25 24.62 -2.22
N VAL A 128 9.56 25.70 -1.87
CA VAL A 128 9.21 26.01 -0.47
C VAL A 128 7.99 25.18 -0.09
N SER A 129 8.21 24.08 0.64
CA SER A 129 7.15 23.25 1.27
C SER A 129 6.27 24.04 2.25
N SER A 130 6.69 25.26 2.64
CA SER A 130 6.09 26.07 3.70
C SER A 130 5.12 27.17 3.25
N LEU A 131 4.63 27.18 2.00
CA LEU A 131 3.58 28.12 1.57
C LEU A 131 2.16 27.53 1.73
N PHE A 132 1.84 27.13 2.95
CA PHE A 132 0.46 27.11 3.46
C PHE A 132 0.52 27.76 4.85
N LEU A 133 0.50 29.10 4.84
CA LEU A 133 -0.05 29.90 5.94
C LEU A 133 -1.57 29.93 5.77
#